data_AF-A0A5B8VJ75-F1
#
_entry.id   AF-A0A5B8VJ75-F1
#
_cell.length_a   1.000
_cell.length_b   1.000
_cell.length_c   1.000
_cell.angle_alpha   90.00
_cell.angle_beta   90.00
_cell.angle_gamma   90.00
#
_symmetry.space_group_name_H-M   'P 1'
#
loop_
_entity.id
_entity.type
_entity.pdbx_description
1 polymer ?
#
loop_
_entity_poly.entity_id
_entity_poly.type
_entity_poly.pdbx_seq_one_letter_code
_entity_poly.pdbx_strand_id
1 'polypeptide(L)'
;MFDRLYLFRWWIILSIDCFFLTAFRPGLDTEFYLRTDFFGGVLRAFISPSAFALLGQLTPREHYPNATSWSSMAFKIGSVVGPLSFGAINAVMGILSGSPIDMVRASGSVTAIPGVTGSMFLIFLVEALLLIPVCIIKAKPILKKAKEPILQSLSLGVKFILKTPALLGAQALDMFTVLFGGAVALLPAFVEIHRMTETEYGFLRAAPGIGSILTLILLAYLPLNTKPGKKLLWCCAGFGLSIIVLDSPGISTWHPLP
;
A
#
# COMPACT_ATOMS: atom_id res chain seq x y z
N MET A 1 -4.11 28.35 3.63
CA MET A 1 -3.68 27.40 2.57
C MET A 1 -2.85 26.35 3.28
N PHE A 2 -3.39 25.14 3.47
CA PHE A 2 -2.72 24.08 4.23
C PHE A 2 -1.33 23.83 3.67
N ASP A 3 -0.31 23.95 4.52
CA ASP A 3 1.04 23.55 4.17
C ASP A 3 1.00 22.05 3.86
N ARG A 4 1.42 21.65 2.66
CA ARG A 4 1.32 20.25 2.21
C ARG A 4 2.24 19.34 3.03
N LEU A 5 3.28 19.90 3.63
CA LEU A 5 4.11 19.23 4.62
C LEU A 5 3.37 18.99 5.95
N TYR A 6 2.36 19.79 6.28
CA TYR A 6 1.55 19.63 7.50
C TYR A 6 0.74 18.33 7.45
N LEU A 7 0.11 18.01 6.31
CA LEU A 7 -0.62 16.75 6.14
C LEU A 7 0.29 15.53 6.32
N PHE A 8 1.50 15.59 5.77
CA PHE A 8 2.51 14.54 5.96
C PHE A 8 2.92 14.40 7.42
N ARG A 9 3.19 15.52 8.11
CA ARG A 9 3.55 15.51 9.53
C ARG A 9 2.43 14.94 10.40
N TRP A 10 1.18 15.35 10.18
CA TRP A 10 0.02 14.86 10.93
C TRP A 10 -0.25 13.38 10.74
N TRP A 11 -0.05 12.87 9.53
CA TRP A 11 -0.21 11.44 9.29
C TRP A 11 0.82 10.62 10.03
N ILE A 12 2.07 11.07 10.04
CA ILE A 12 3.13 10.35 10.74
C ILE A 12 2.92 10.42 12.26
N ILE A 13 2.49 11.56 12.79
CA ILE A 13 2.07 11.67 14.20
C ILE A 13 0.93 10.68 14.51
N LEU A 14 -0.09 10.61 13.67
CA LEU A 14 -1.22 9.68 13.86
C LEU A 14 -0.78 8.20 13.77
N SER A 15 0.14 7.85 12.88
CA SER A 15 0.73 6.51 12.79
C SER A 15 1.49 6.16 14.07
N ILE A 16 2.24 7.12 14.63
CA ILE A 16 2.97 6.99 15.89
C ILE A 16 2.00 6.82 17.07
N ASP A 17 0.93 7.60 17.13
CA ASP A 17 -0.08 7.47 18.20
C ASP A 17 -0.76 6.09 18.15
N CYS A 18 -1.13 5.63 16.96
CA CYS A 18 -1.74 4.31 16.77
C CYS A 18 -0.77 3.18 17.20
N PHE A 19 0.53 3.35 16.92
CA PHE A 19 1.58 2.47 17.39
C PHE A 19 1.64 2.42 18.93
N PHE A 20 1.70 3.57 19.61
CA PHE A 20 1.78 3.63 21.07
C PHE A 20 0.56 3.00 21.72
N LEU A 21 -0.63 3.20 21.15
CA LEU A 21 -1.89 2.63 21.65
C LEU A 21 -1.91 1.10 21.51
N THR A 22 -1.42 0.59 20.38
CA THR A 22 -1.33 -0.86 20.14
C THR A 22 -0.28 -1.55 21.02
N ALA A 23 0.87 -0.90 21.23
CA ALA A 23 2.00 -1.47 21.98
C ALA A 23 1.82 -1.42 23.50
N PHE A 24 1.26 -0.33 24.05
CA PHE A 24 1.21 -0.11 25.50
C PHE A 24 -0.17 -0.35 26.14
N ARG A 25 -1.23 -0.53 25.34
CA ARG A 25 -2.57 -0.90 25.85
C ARG A 25 -3.18 -2.08 25.07
N PRO A 26 -2.62 -3.29 25.23
CA PRO A 26 -3.29 -4.50 24.76
C PRO A 26 -4.58 -4.68 25.58
N GLY A 27 -5.74 -4.42 24.97
CA GLY A 27 -7.06 -4.50 25.62
C GLY A 27 -8.03 -3.34 25.35
N LEU A 28 -7.66 -2.37 24.50
CA LEU A 28 -8.66 -1.41 23.97
C LEU A 28 -9.70 -2.13 23.11
N ASP A 29 -10.96 -1.69 23.22
CA ASP A 29 -12.07 -2.19 22.41
C ASP A 29 -11.76 -2.10 20.91
N THR A 30 -12.13 -3.14 20.15
CA THR A 30 -11.95 -3.21 18.69
C THR A 30 -12.52 -1.98 17.97
N GLU A 31 -13.59 -1.38 18.50
CA GLU A 31 -14.18 -0.15 17.98
C GLU A 31 -13.22 1.05 17.96
N PHE A 32 -12.32 1.14 18.95
CA PHE A 32 -11.36 2.23 19.03
C PHE A 32 -10.31 2.15 17.92
N TYR A 33 -9.82 0.93 17.62
CA TYR A 33 -8.91 0.70 16.51
C TYR A 33 -9.57 1.05 15.18
N LEU A 34 -10.79 0.56 14.94
CA LEU A 34 -11.55 0.86 13.72
C LEU A 34 -11.78 2.36 13.53
N ARG A 35 -12.07 3.10 14.61
CA ARG A 35 -12.25 4.56 14.55
C ARG A 35 -10.94 5.26 14.18
N THR A 36 -9.83 4.85 14.78
CA THR A 36 -8.51 5.43 14.51
C THR A 36 -8.06 5.15 13.07
N ASP A 37 -8.23 3.92 12.60
CA ASP A 37 -7.94 3.53 11.21
C ASP A 37 -8.84 4.28 10.21
N PHE A 38 -10.10 4.50 10.55
CA PHE A 38 -11.01 5.29 9.73
C PHE A 38 -10.50 6.73 9.55
N PHE A 39 -10.15 7.42 10.63
CA PHE A 39 -9.58 8.77 10.56
C PHE A 39 -8.21 8.79 9.86
N GLY A 40 -7.38 7.78 10.08
CA GLY A 40 -6.12 7.59 9.35
C GLY A 40 -6.32 7.42 7.85
N GLY A 41 -7.34 6.66 7.44
CA GLY A 41 -7.76 6.49 6.06
C GLY A 41 -8.19 7.80 5.41
N VAL A 42 -8.97 8.63 6.13
CA VAL A 42 -9.36 9.98 5.67
C VAL A 42 -8.12 10.84 5.43
N LEU A 43 -7.17 10.89 6.36
CA LEU A 43 -5.93 11.64 6.18
C LEU A 43 -5.12 11.13 4.99
N ARG A 44 -4.97 9.80 4.86
CA ARG A 44 -4.22 9.15 3.78
C ARG A 44 -4.78 9.48 2.39
N ALA A 45 -6.10 9.66 2.27
CA ALA A 45 -6.74 10.05 1.02
C ALA A 45 -6.25 11.42 0.51
N PHE A 46 -5.86 12.34 1.39
CA PHE A 46 -5.32 13.66 1.03
C PHE A 46 -3.79 13.65 0.83
N ILE A 47 -3.08 12.70 1.43
CA ILE A 47 -1.62 12.60 1.33
C ILE A 47 -1.21 12.17 -0.08
N SER A 48 -1.86 11.15 -0.64
CA SER A 48 -1.55 10.66 -1.99
C SER A 48 -1.56 11.79 -3.05
N PRO A 49 -2.63 12.58 -3.23
CA PRO A 49 -2.63 13.69 -4.19
C PRO A 49 -1.68 14.83 -3.79
N SER A 50 -1.46 15.06 -2.49
CA SER A 50 -0.49 16.06 -2.01
C SER A 50 0.95 15.68 -2.34
N ALA A 51 1.29 14.40 -2.23
CA ALA A 51 2.61 13.85 -2.54
C ALA A 51 2.94 13.98 -4.03
N PHE A 52 2.01 13.60 -4.91
CA PHE A 52 2.18 13.74 -6.37
C PHE A 52 2.32 15.21 -6.78
N ALA A 53 1.56 16.11 -6.17
CA ALA A 53 1.66 17.52 -6.47
C ALA A 53 2.96 18.17 -5.93
N LEU A 54 3.51 17.67 -4.81
CA LEU A 54 4.81 18.09 -4.30
C LEU A 54 5.95 17.64 -5.23
N LEU A 55 5.90 16.39 -5.72
CA LEU A 55 6.87 15.85 -6.66
C LEU A 55 7.00 16.71 -7.93
N GLY A 56 5.87 17.20 -8.44
CA GLY A 56 5.82 18.11 -9.61
C GLY A 56 6.34 19.53 -9.36
N GLN A 57 6.45 19.96 -8.10
CA GLN A 57 7.02 21.26 -7.73
C GLN A 57 8.53 21.18 -7.42
N LEU A 58 8.99 20.00 -6.98
CA LEU A 58 10.39 19.77 -6.64
C LEU A 58 11.23 19.40 -7.87
N THR A 59 10.64 18.70 -8.84
CA THR A 59 11.34 18.16 -10.01
C THR A 59 11.15 19.03 -11.26
N PRO A 60 12.22 19.41 -11.99
CA PRO A 60 12.10 20.01 -13.32
C PRO A 60 11.32 19.12 -14.29
N ARG A 61 10.60 19.72 -15.26
CA ARG A 61 9.72 18.99 -16.19
C ARG A 61 10.46 17.89 -16.98
N GLU A 62 11.73 18.12 -17.30
CA GLU A 62 12.61 17.19 -18.01
C GLU A 62 12.87 15.90 -17.22
N HIS A 63 12.93 15.99 -15.89
CA HIS A 63 13.20 14.85 -15.01
C HIS A 63 11.93 14.27 -14.37
N TYR A 64 10.76 14.82 -14.66
CA TYR A 64 9.49 14.39 -14.06
C TYR A 64 9.14 12.90 -14.33
N PRO A 65 9.34 12.36 -15.54
CA PRO A 65 9.12 10.93 -15.79
C PRO A 65 10.05 10.06 -14.93
N ASN A 66 11.33 10.43 -14.85
CA ASN A 66 12.33 9.71 -14.05
C ASN A 66 11.99 9.76 -12.55
N ALA A 67 11.64 10.93 -12.02
CA ALA A 67 11.26 11.09 -10.62
C ALA A 67 9.99 10.31 -10.25
N THR A 68 9.01 10.25 -11.17
CA THR A 68 7.80 9.45 -10.99
C THR A 68 8.11 7.95 -10.97
N SER A 69 9.02 7.48 -11.82
CA SER A 69 9.50 6.10 -11.81
C SER A 69 10.21 5.76 -10.49
N TRP A 70 11.14 6.60 -10.02
CA TRP A 70 11.82 6.42 -8.73
C TRP A 70 10.84 6.37 -7.55
N SER A 71 9.87 7.27 -7.52
CA SER A 71 8.82 7.27 -6.48
C SER A 71 8.00 5.98 -6.52
N SER A 72 7.60 5.53 -7.71
CA SER A 72 6.83 4.29 -7.88
C SER A 72 7.63 3.06 -7.45
N MET A 73 8.92 3.00 -7.81
CA MET A 73 9.83 1.93 -7.38
C MET A 73 9.98 1.90 -5.86
N ALA A 74 10.12 3.05 -5.20
CA ALA A 74 10.19 3.12 -3.74
C ALA A 74 8.93 2.53 -3.07
N PHE A 75 7.73 2.85 -3.59
CA PHE A 75 6.48 2.26 -3.09
C PHE A 75 6.44 0.74 -3.29
N LYS A 76 6.85 0.25 -4.46
CA LYS A 76 6.85 -1.20 -4.75
C LYS A 76 7.85 -1.96 -3.89
N ILE A 77 9.08 -1.45 -3.78
CA ILE A 77 10.12 -2.02 -2.91
C ILE A 77 9.66 -2.01 -1.46
N GLY A 78 9.11 -0.88 -0.98
CA GLY A 78 8.56 -0.79 0.38
C GLY A 78 7.45 -1.80 0.66
N SER A 79 6.55 -2.05 -0.30
CA SER A 79 5.46 -3.01 -0.15
C SER A 79 5.92 -4.48 -0.06
N VAL A 80 7.11 -4.81 -0.57
CA VAL A 80 7.69 -6.16 -0.52
C VAL A 80 8.66 -6.29 0.65
N VAL A 81 9.60 -5.35 0.78
CA VAL A 81 10.65 -5.37 1.80
C VAL A 81 10.09 -5.12 3.19
N GLY A 82 9.03 -4.30 3.33
CA GLY A 82 8.41 -4.01 4.63
C GLY A 82 7.89 -5.27 5.34
N PRO A 83 6.93 -6.02 4.75
CA PRO A 83 6.43 -7.26 5.35
C PRO A 83 7.52 -8.33 5.54
N LEU A 84 8.48 -8.44 4.60
CA LEU A 84 9.57 -9.40 4.67
C LEU A 84 10.52 -9.10 5.84
N SER A 85 10.94 -7.84 5.99
CA SER A 85 11.79 -7.40 7.09
C SER A 85 11.09 -7.53 8.44
N PHE A 86 9.80 -7.18 8.52
CA PHE A 86 9.00 -7.40 9.73
C PHE A 86 8.94 -8.89 10.13
N GLY A 87 8.68 -9.78 9.16
CA GLY A 87 8.67 -11.23 9.40
C GLY A 87 10.02 -11.77 9.87
N ALA A 88 11.11 -11.34 9.23
CA ALA A 88 12.47 -11.75 9.58
C ALA A 88 12.88 -11.25 10.99
N ILE A 89 12.57 -9.98 11.32
CA ILE A 89 12.88 -9.42 12.64
C ILE A 89 12.08 -10.18 13.72
N ASN A 90 10.81 -10.48 13.49
CA ASN A 90 10.01 -11.27 14.45
C ASN A 90 10.54 -12.69 14.62
N ALA A 91 10.98 -13.35 13.54
CA ALA A 91 11.58 -14.69 13.62
C ALA A 91 12.88 -14.66 14.45
N VAL A 92 13.77 -13.70 14.21
CA VAL A 92 15.02 -13.56 14.96
C VAL A 92 14.76 -13.21 16.43
N MET A 93 13.87 -12.26 16.70
CA MET A 93 13.53 -11.86 18.08
C MET A 93 12.79 -12.97 18.84
N GLY A 94 11.98 -13.78 18.17
CA GLY A 94 11.34 -14.96 18.76
C GLY A 94 12.36 -16.03 19.19
N ILE A 95 13.38 -16.28 18.36
CA ILE A 95 14.50 -17.19 18.68
C ILE A 95 15.31 -16.67 19.88
N LEU A 96 15.62 -15.37 19.90
CA LEU A 96 16.40 -14.74 20.98
C LEU A 96 15.66 -14.72 22.33
N SER A 97 14.32 -14.70 22.30
CA SER A 97 13.49 -14.62 23.52
C SER A 97 13.20 -16.00 24.15
N GLY A 98 13.62 -17.11 23.53
CA GLY A 98 13.45 -18.47 24.06
C GLY A 98 12.01 -18.99 24.10
N SER A 99 11.04 -18.24 23.58
CA SER A 99 9.64 -18.64 23.50
C SER A 99 9.33 -19.25 22.12
N PRO A 100 8.96 -20.54 22.01
CA PRO A 100 8.54 -21.13 20.75
C PRO A 100 7.38 -20.37 20.12
N ILE A 101 7.38 -20.37 18.79
CA ILE A 101 6.48 -19.63 17.90
C ILE A 101 5.01 -20.08 18.06
N ASP A 102 4.75 -21.11 18.87
CA ASP A 102 3.42 -21.68 19.14
C ASP A 102 2.48 -20.74 19.92
N MET A 103 2.99 -19.69 20.57
CA MET A 103 2.15 -18.66 21.20
C MET A 103 1.55 -17.65 20.19
N VAL A 104 1.90 -17.75 18.90
CA VAL A 104 1.25 -17.01 17.80
C VAL A 104 -0.17 -17.55 17.54
N ARG A 105 -0.41 -18.85 17.76
CA ARG A 105 -1.71 -19.51 17.49
C ARG A 105 -2.72 -19.37 18.64
N ALA A 106 -2.27 -19.18 19.88
CA ALA A 106 -3.15 -19.24 21.05
C ALA A 106 -3.82 -17.91 21.44
N SER A 107 -3.22 -16.75 21.12
CA SER A 107 -3.69 -15.48 21.69
C SER A 107 -4.65 -14.66 20.80
N GLY A 108 -4.79 -14.99 19.52
CA GLY A 108 -5.59 -14.17 18.57
C GLY A 108 -5.17 -12.69 18.48
N SER A 109 -4.06 -12.32 19.13
CA SER A 109 -3.62 -10.95 19.36
C SER A 109 -2.11 -10.93 19.15
N VAL A 110 -1.68 -10.21 18.11
CA VAL A 110 -0.28 -10.05 17.67
C VAL A 110 0.59 -9.37 18.74
N THR A 111 -0.01 -8.85 19.81
CA THR A 111 0.60 -7.94 20.79
C THR A 111 1.31 -8.60 21.98
N ALA A 112 1.15 -9.92 22.20
CA ALA A 112 1.69 -10.59 23.41
C ALA A 112 3.10 -11.22 23.23
N ILE A 113 3.88 -10.78 22.24
CA ILE A 113 5.23 -11.31 21.98
C ILE A 113 6.27 -10.22 22.30
N PRO A 114 7.23 -10.46 23.21
CA PRO A 114 8.36 -9.55 23.47
C PRO A 114 9.11 -9.14 22.18
N GLY A 115 9.19 -10.06 21.21
CA GLY A 115 9.76 -9.82 19.89
C GLY A 115 8.92 -8.95 18.94
N VAL A 116 7.59 -8.93 19.07
CA VAL A 116 6.73 -8.03 18.26
C VAL A 116 6.89 -6.59 18.73
N THR A 117 6.98 -6.36 20.04
CA THR A 117 7.25 -5.02 20.58
C THR A 117 8.61 -4.49 20.09
N GLY A 118 9.63 -5.35 20.01
CA GLY A 118 10.95 -5.00 19.49
C GLY A 118 10.99 -4.71 17.99
N SER A 119 10.32 -5.53 17.17
CA SER A 119 10.22 -5.31 15.72
C SER A 119 9.41 -4.06 15.38
N MET A 120 8.36 -3.80 16.15
CA MET A 120 7.57 -2.59 16.10
C MET A 120 8.41 -1.35 16.46
N PHE A 121 9.21 -1.39 17.52
CA PHE A 121 10.08 -0.25 17.89
C PHE A 121 11.13 0.07 16.81
N LEU A 122 11.67 -0.94 16.13
CA LEU A 122 12.59 -0.76 15.00
C LEU A 122 11.91 -0.05 13.82
N ILE A 123 10.67 -0.44 13.48
CA ILE A 123 9.90 0.22 12.42
C ILE A 123 9.65 1.69 12.77
N PHE A 124 9.25 1.97 14.02
CA PHE A 124 9.08 3.34 14.51
C PHE A 124 10.37 4.15 14.38
N LEU A 125 11.53 3.57 14.70
CA LEU A 125 12.82 4.25 14.62
C LEU A 125 13.21 4.56 13.17
N VAL A 126 12.97 3.63 12.24
CA VAL A 126 13.18 3.85 10.80
C VAL A 126 12.25 4.93 10.26
N GLU A 127 10.97 4.92 10.64
CA GLU A 127 10.00 5.94 10.23
C GLU A 127 10.37 7.33 10.80
N ALA A 128 10.79 7.39 12.06
CA ALA A 128 11.30 8.62 12.69
C ALA A 128 12.59 9.14 12.04
N LEU A 129 13.46 8.25 11.55
CA LEU A 129 14.65 8.64 10.78
C LEU A 129 14.27 9.22 9.41
N LEU A 130 13.27 8.63 8.74
CA LEU A 130 12.76 9.09 7.44
C LEU A 130 12.00 10.43 7.54
N LEU A 131 11.53 10.82 8.72
CA LEU A 131 10.94 12.14 8.98
C LEU A 131 11.95 13.29 8.90
N ILE A 132 13.20 13.04 9.32
CA ILE A 132 14.26 14.05 9.38
C ILE A 132 14.43 14.79 8.04
N PRO A 133 14.63 14.09 6.90
CA PRO A 133 14.77 14.77 5.62
C PRO A 133 13.50 15.50 5.18
N VAL A 134 12.30 15.00 5.51
CA VAL A 134 11.02 15.65 5.17
C VAL A 134 10.87 16.97 5.94
N CYS A 135 11.30 17.02 7.20
CA CYS A 135 11.27 18.23 8.02
C CYS A 135 12.26 19.30 7.54
N ILE A 136 13.34 18.91 6.85
CA ILE A 136 14.37 19.82 6.33
C ILE A 136 13.96 20.46 4.99
N ILE A 137 12.98 19.89 4.27
CA ILE A 137 12.49 20.46 3.01
C ILE A 137 11.79 21.80 3.30
N LYS A 138 12.48 22.90 2.97
CA LYS A 138 11.91 24.25 3.04
C LYS A 138 10.73 24.34 2.06
N ALA A 139 9.57 24.76 2.56
CA ALA A 139 8.40 25.01 1.74
C ALA A 139 8.76 26.02 0.64
N LYS A 140 8.75 25.60 -0.62
CA LYS A 140 8.92 26.53 -1.74
C LYS A 140 7.71 27.46 -1.77
N PRO A 141 7.91 28.79 -1.83
CA PRO A 141 6.81 29.74 -1.82
C PRO A 141 5.90 29.52 -3.03
N ILE A 142 4.59 29.55 -2.77
CA ILE A 142 3.57 29.28 -3.77
C ILE A 142 3.61 30.44 -4.79
N LEU A 143 4.12 30.20 -6.01
CA LEU A 143 4.29 31.22 -7.06
C LEU A 143 2.96 31.82 -7.59
N LYS A 144 1.81 31.29 -7.18
CA LYS A 144 0.50 31.92 -7.44
C LYS A 144 -0.37 31.87 -6.18
N LYS A 145 -0.75 33.03 -5.66
CA LYS A 145 -1.92 33.16 -4.77
C LYS A 145 -3.11 32.53 -5.50
N ALA A 146 -3.69 31.48 -4.93
CA ALA A 146 -4.93 30.90 -5.41
C ALA A 146 -5.98 32.01 -5.47
N LYS A 147 -6.28 32.50 -6.68
CA LYS A 147 -7.27 33.56 -6.90
C LYS A 147 -8.68 32.97 -7.08
N GLU A 148 -8.76 31.67 -7.31
CA GLU A 148 -10.01 30.93 -7.50
C GLU A 148 -10.45 30.22 -6.20
N PRO A 149 -11.76 30.21 -5.88
CA PRO A 149 -12.31 29.41 -4.80
C PRO A 149 -11.96 27.93 -4.97
N ILE A 150 -11.58 27.26 -3.87
CA ILE A 150 -11.17 25.84 -3.87
C ILE A 150 -12.24 24.94 -4.52
N LEU A 151 -13.52 25.21 -4.25
CA LEU A 151 -14.65 24.48 -4.85
C LEU A 151 -14.72 24.64 -6.37
N GLN A 152 -14.38 25.83 -6.89
CA GLN A 152 -14.36 26.06 -8.34
C GLN A 152 -13.21 25.29 -8.99
N SER A 153 -12.00 25.33 -8.42
CA SER A 153 -10.87 24.55 -8.93
C SER A 153 -11.10 23.05 -8.85
N LEU A 154 -11.74 22.56 -7.78
CA LEU A 154 -12.14 21.14 -7.65
C LEU A 154 -13.18 20.76 -8.72
N SER A 155 -14.21 21.61 -8.91
CA SER A 155 -15.26 21.40 -9.91
C SER A 155 -14.70 21.41 -11.33
N LEU A 156 -13.75 22.28 -11.64
CA LEU A 156 -13.04 22.31 -12.92
C LEU A 156 -12.25 21.01 -13.16
N GLY A 157 -11.58 20.48 -12.13
CA GLY A 157 -10.89 19.19 -12.19
C GLY A 157 -11.84 18.02 -12.47
N VAL A 158 -12.97 17.95 -11.75
CA VAL A 158 -13.99 16.92 -11.98
C VAL A 158 -14.59 17.04 -13.38
N LYS A 159 -14.95 18.25 -13.83
CA LYS A 159 -15.44 18.49 -15.20
C LYS A 159 -14.40 18.09 -16.25
N PHE A 160 -13.11 18.33 -16.00
CA PHE A 160 -12.04 17.96 -16.92
C PHE A 160 -11.94 16.43 -17.09
N ILE A 161 -11.99 15.68 -15.98
CA ILE A 161 -11.98 14.22 -16.01
C ILE A 161 -13.21 13.70 -16.76
N LEU A 162 -14.40 14.22 -16.44
CA LEU A 162 -15.66 13.81 -17.09
C LEU A 162 -15.72 14.16 -18.58
N LYS A 163 -15.10 15.28 -19.00
CA LYS A 163 -15.03 15.67 -20.41
C LYS A 163 -14.01 14.88 -21.23
N THR A 164 -13.12 14.14 -20.58
CA THR A 164 -12.05 13.38 -21.24
C THR A 164 -12.36 11.88 -21.15
N PRO A 165 -13.18 11.32 -22.08
CA PRO A 165 -13.70 9.96 -21.97
C PRO A 165 -12.61 8.89 -21.93
N ALA A 166 -11.47 9.13 -22.57
CA ALA A 166 -10.33 8.21 -22.51
C ALA A 166 -9.71 8.10 -21.10
N LEU A 167 -9.64 9.21 -20.36
CA LEU A 167 -9.12 9.22 -18.99
C LEU A 167 -10.12 8.59 -18.02
N LEU A 168 -11.39 9.00 -18.12
CA LEU A 168 -12.47 8.45 -17.29
C LEU A 168 -12.61 6.94 -17.50
N GLY A 169 -12.58 6.47 -18.75
CA GLY A 169 -12.67 5.05 -19.08
C GLY A 169 -11.49 4.26 -18.53
N ALA A 170 -10.27 4.78 -18.63
CA ALA A 170 -9.08 4.12 -18.06
C ALA A 170 -9.15 4.01 -16.52
N GLN A 171 -9.53 5.10 -15.84
CA GLN A 171 -9.62 5.14 -14.37
C GLN A 171 -10.78 4.29 -13.85
N ALA A 172 -11.95 4.34 -14.52
CA ALA A 172 -13.08 3.50 -14.16
C ALA A 172 -12.74 2.03 -14.33
N LEU A 173 -12.15 1.65 -15.47
CA LEU A 173 -11.75 0.27 -15.74
C LEU A 173 -10.78 -0.26 -14.68
N ASP A 174 -9.78 0.53 -14.29
CA ASP A 174 -8.83 0.15 -13.23
C ASP A 174 -9.55 -0.07 -11.88
N MET A 175 -10.40 0.87 -11.47
CA MET A 175 -11.16 0.74 -10.22
C MET A 175 -12.12 -0.45 -10.22
N PHE A 176 -12.83 -0.72 -11.33
CA PHE A 176 -13.68 -1.90 -11.45
C PHE A 176 -12.87 -3.19 -11.38
N THR A 177 -11.73 -3.22 -12.08
CA THR A 177 -10.83 -4.39 -12.09
C THR A 177 -10.31 -4.69 -10.68
N VAL A 178 -9.87 -3.68 -9.94
CA VAL A 178 -9.36 -3.84 -8.56
C VAL A 178 -10.48 -4.15 -7.56
N LEU A 179 -11.69 -3.61 -7.76
CA LEU A 179 -12.84 -3.88 -6.89
C LEU A 179 -13.18 -5.38 -6.87
N PHE A 180 -13.20 -6.04 -8.03
CA PHE A 180 -13.38 -7.50 -8.13
C PHE A 180 -12.09 -8.27 -7.83
N GLY A 181 -10.95 -7.60 -7.86
CA GLY A 181 -9.63 -8.13 -7.54
C GLY A 181 -9.33 -8.30 -6.04
N GLY A 182 -10.28 -8.01 -5.15
CA GLY A 182 -10.16 -8.11 -3.68
C GLY A 182 -9.81 -9.50 -3.12
N ALA A 183 -9.45 -10.47 -3.97
CA ALA A 183 -8.99 -11.81 -3.63
C ALA A 183 -7.86 -11.82 -2.59
N VAL A 184 -6.99 -10.79 -2.54
CA VAL A 184 -5.93 -10.70 -1.51
C VAL A 184 -6.49 -10.50 -0.10
N ALA A 185 -7.64 -9.84 0.04
CA ALA A 185 -8.32 -9.70 1.33
C ALA A 185 -9.05 -10.99 1.74
N LEU A 186 -9.48 -11.80 0.75
CA LEU A 186 -10.14 -13.09 0.96
C LEU A 186 -9.15 -14.26 1.08
N LEU A 187 -7.87 -14.03 0.79
CA LEU A 187 -6.80 -15.03 0.85
C LEU A 187 -6.81 -15.86 2.14
N PRO A 188 -7.01 -15.27 3.35
CA PRO A 188 -7.09 -16.04 4.59
C PRO A 188 -8.28 -17.02 4.62
N ALA A 189 -9.43 -16.59 4.10
CA ALA A 189 -10.61 -17.46 3.99
C ALA A 189 -10.40 -18.57 2.95
N PHE A 190 -9.67 -18.30 1.87
CA PHE A 190 -9.35 -19.29 0.84
C PHE A 190 -8.42 -20.40 1.37
N VAL A 191 -7.43 -20.02 2.18
CA VAL A 191 -6.48 -20.92 2.86
C VAL A 191 -7.20 -21.81 3.87
N GLU A 192 -8.18 -21.26 4.58
CA GLU A 192 -9.02 -22.02 5.51
C GLU A 192 -9.87 -23.07 4.78
N ILE A 193 -10.47 -22.71 3.64
CA ILE A 193 -11.29 -23.63 2.83
C ILE A 193 -10.45 -24.76 2.20
N HIS A 194 -9.25 -24.44 1.69
CA HIS A 194 -8.38 -25.41 1.00
C HIS A 194 -7.39 -26.14 1.92
N ARG A 195 -7.43 -25.88 3.24
CA ARG A 195 -6.49 -26.45 4.24
C ARG A 195 -5.02 -26.31 3.83
N MET A 196 -4.66 -25.15 3.31
CA MET A 196 -3.28 -24.90 2.88
C MET A 196 -2.32 -24.83 4.07
N THR A 197 -1.08 -25.25 3.86
CA THR A 197 -0.02 -25.14 4.87
C THR A 197 0.50 -23.71 5.02
N GLU A 198 1.16 -23.40 6.14
CA GLU A 198 1.73 -22.06 6.40
C GLU A 198 2.74 -21.64 5.31
N THR A 199 3.46 -22.61 4.74
CA THR A 199 4.41 -22.40 3.64
C THR A 199 3.70 -21.97 2.34
N GLU A 200 2.59 -22.61 2.00
CA GLU A 200 1.78 -22.28 0.81
C GLU A 200 1.13 -20.90 0.93
N TYR A 201 0.64 -20.56 2.12
CA TYR A 201 0.14 -19.21 2.42
C TYR A 201 1.25 -18.15 2.25
N GLY A 202 2.48 -18.45 2.69
CA GLY A 202 3.63 -17.58 2.50
C GLY A 202 3.95 -17.32 1.03
N PHE A 203 3.97 -18.36 0.20
CA PHE A 203 4.15 -18.23 -1.26
C PHE A 203 3.02 -17.42 -1.91
N LEU A 204 1.77 -17.66 -1.51
CA LEU A 204 0.61 -16.94 -2.04
C LEU A 204 0.65 -15.45 -1.67
N ARG A 205 1.12 -15.11 -0.47
CA ARG A 205 1.32 -13.72 -0.04
C ARG A 205 2.48 -13.03 -0.76
N ALA A 206 3.47 -13.79 -1.22
CA ALA A 206 4.59 -13.28 -2.00
C ALA A 206 4.26 -13.07 -3.50
N ALA A 207 3.21 -13.72 -4.01
CA ALA A 207 2.83 -13.68 -5.42
C ALA A 207 2.63 -12.25 -5.99
N PRO A 208 1.97 -11.30 -5.31
CA PRO A 208 1.85 -9.92 -5.79
C PRO A 208 3.22 -9.21 -5.91
N GLY A 209 4.15 -9.52 -5.00
CA GLY A 209 5.51 -9.01 -5.03
C GLY A 209 6.27 -9.49 -6.27
N ILE A 210 6.21 -10.79 -6.54
CA ILE A 210 6.84 -11.41 -7.71
C ILE A 210 6.27 -10.81 -9.01
N GLY A 211 4.95 -10.68 -9.11
CA GLY A 211 4.28 -10.07 -10.25
C GLY A 211 4.72 -8.62 -10.50
N SER A 212 4.95 -7.85 -9.43
CA SER A 212 5.44 -6.47 -9.54
C SER A 212 6.88 -6.39 -10.08
N ILE A 213 7.77 -7.29 -9.66
CA ILE A 213 9.15 -7.36 -10.13
C ILE A 213 9.19 -7.77 -11.60
N LEU A 214 8.44 -8.80 -11.98
CA LEU A 214 8.31 -9.22 -13.38
C LEU A 214 7.80 -8.09 -14.26
N THR A 215 6.80 -7.33 -13.78
CA THR A 215 6.25 -6.19 -14.53
C THR A 215 7.28 -5.07 -14.67
N LEU A 216 8.09 -4.79 -13.64
CA LEU A 216 9.17 -3.80 -13.71
C LEU A 216 10.22 -4.19 -14.76
N ILE A 217 10.65 -5.45 -14.76
CA ILE A 217 11.58 -6.00 -15.75
C ILE A 217 10.95 -5.88 -17.15
N LEU A 218 9.68 -6.29 -17.29
CA LEU A 218 8.96 -6.21 -18.56
C LEU A 218 8.88 -4.77 -19.09
N LEU A 219 8.56 -3.79 -18.23
CA LEU A 219 8.47 -2.38 -18.62
C LEU A 219 9.84 -1.78 -18.98
N ALA A 220 10.93 -2.28 -18.40
CA ALA A 220 12.28 -1.86 -18.77
C ALA A 220 12.60 -2.23 -20.23
N TYR A 221 12.09 -3.37 -20.71
CA TYR A 221 12.27 -3.81 -22.10
C TYR A 221 11.15 -3.38 -23.05
N LEU A 222 9.93 -3.20 -22.54
CA LEU A 222 8.73 -2.82 -23.30
C LEU A 222 8.13 -1.51 -22.77
N PRO A 223 8.76 -0.35 -23.05
CA PRO A 223 8.23 0.94 -22.63
C PRO A 223 6.83 1.18 -23.20
N LEU A 224 5.94 1.73 -22.37
CA LEU A 224 4.52 1.95 -22.69
C LEU A 224 4.27 3.16 -23.63
N ASN A 225 5.21 3.49 -24.52
CA ASN A 225 5.11 4.68 -25.38
C ASN A 225 4.13 4.51 -26.56
N THR A 226 3.79 3.28 -26.93
CA THR A 226 2.89 2.98 -28.05
C THR A 226 1.52 2.48 -27.58
N LYS A 227 0.45 3.19 -27.98
CA LYS A 227 -0.98 2.85 -27.74
C LYS A 227 -1.30 2.40 -26.30
N PRO A 228 -1.06 3.25 -25.27
CA PRO A 228 -1.18 2.88 -23.86
C PRO A 228 -2.59 2.36 -23.49
N GLY A 229 -3.66 2.93 -24.07
CA GLY A 229 -5.03 2.49 -23.77
C GLY A 229 -5.32 1.04 -24.17
N LYS A 230 -4.77 0.54 -25.28
CA LYS A 230 -4.96 -0.86 -25.68
C LYS A 230 -4.20 -1.81 -24.75
N LYS A 231 -2.99 -1.43 -24.36
CA LYS A 231 -2.18 -2.22 -23.40
C LYS A 231 -2.88 -2.30 -22.04
N LEU A 232 -3.43 -1.18 -21.55
CA LEU A 232 -4.20 -1.14 -20.32
C LEU A 232 -5.40 -2.10 -20.36
N LEU A 233 -6.17 -2.08 -21.46
CA LEU A 233 -7.33 -2.97 -21.62
C LEU A 233 -6.92 -4.45 -21.57
N TRP A 234 -5.85 -4.83 -22.27
CA TRP A 234 -5.31 -6.20 -22.23
C TRP A 234 -4.82 -6.60 -20.83
N CYS A 235 -4.17 -5.70 -20.10
CA CYS A 235 -3.76 -5.95 -18.72
C CYS A 235 -4.96 -6.18 -17.79
N CYS A 236 -6.01 -5.35 -17.90
CA CYS A 236 -7.23 -5.52 -17.09
C CYS A 236 -7.97 -6.81 -17.44
N ALA A 237 -8.06 -7.15 -18.73
CA ALA A 237 -8.67 -8.41 -19.17
C ALA A 237 -7.88 -9.63 -18.66
N GLY A 238 -6.55 -9.60 -18.73
CA GLY A 238 -5.69 -10.66 -18.18
C GLY A 238 -5.81 -10.78 -16.65
N PHE A 239 -5.90 -9.67 -15.93
CA PHE A 239 -6.16 -9.67 -14.50
C PHE A 239 -7.51 -10.33 -14.18
N GLY A 240 -8.59 -9.91 -14.84
CA GLY A 240 -9.92 -10.50 -14.63
C GLY A 240 -9.95 -11.99 -14.97
N LEU A 241 -9.30 -12.40 -16.07
CA LEU A 241 -9.18 -13.82 -16.43
C LEU A 241 -8.44 -14.61 -15.35
N SER A 242 -7.39 -14.04 -14.75
CA SER A 242 -6.64 -14.69 -13.68
C SER A 242 -7.50 -14.92 -12.43
N ILE A 243 -8.38 -13.98 -12.09
CA ILE A 243 -9.34 -14.13 -11.00
C ILE A 243 -10.38 -15.22 -11.32
N ILE A 244 -10.89 -15.28 -12.56
CA ILE A 244 -11.82 -16.34 -12.98
C ILE A 244 -11.15 -17.72 -12.93
N VAL A 245 -9.89 -17.81 -13.34
CA VAL A 245 -9.12 -19.07 -13.26
C VAL A 245 -8.89 -19.51 -11.81
N LEU A 246 -8.61 -18.57 -10.90
CA LEU A 246 -8.48 -18.85 -9.47
C LEU A 246 -9.78 -19.39 -8.86
N ASP A 247 -10.92 -18.85 -9.30
CA ASP A 247 -12.26 -19.27 -8.85
C ASP A 247 -12.78 -20.55 -9.56
N SER A 248 -12.11 -20.97 -10.64
CA SER A 248 -12.57 -22.11 -11.45
C SER A 248 -12.44 -23.43 -10.67
N PRO A 249 -13.49 -24.28 -10.67
CA PRO A 249 -13.54 -25.50 -9.87
C PRO A 249 -12.44 -26.52 -10.20
N GLY A 250 -11.83 -26.45 -11.39
CA GLY A 250 -10.75 -27.34 -11.82
C GLY A 250 -9.39 -27.12 -11.13
N ILE A 251 -9.19 -26.00 -10.41
CA ILE A 251 -8.01 -25.76 -9.57
C ILE A 251 -8.26 -26.15 -8.11
N SER A 252 -9.53 -26.19 -7.66
CA SER A 252 -9.91 -26.56 -6.29
C SER A 252 -9.72 -28.05 -5.95
N THR A 253 -9.51 -28.91 -6.95
CA THR A 253 -9.44 -30.37 -6.80
C THR A 253 -8.02 -30.96 -6.74
N TRP A 254 -6.97 -30.15 -6.69
CA TRP A 254 -5.58 -30.64 -6.79
C TRP A 254 -4.96 -31.18 -5.49
N HIS A 255 -5.67 -31.18 -4.38
CA HIS A 255 -5.26 -31.95 -3.19
C HIS A 255 -6.14 -33.20 -3.02
N PRO A 256 -5.60 -34.40 -3.30
CA PRO A 256 -6.16 -35.60 -2.72
C PRO A 256 -5.96 -35.53 -1.20
N LEU A 257 -7.07 -35.61 -0.47
CA LEU A 257 -7.12 -35.70 0.98
C LEU A 257 -6.33 -36.92 1.47
N PRO A 258 -5.38 -36.79 2.42
CA PRO A 258 -5.18 -37.80 3.46
C PRO A 258 -6.21 -37.63 4.59
#